data_AF-A0A7W5TAR3-F1
#
_entry.id   AF-A0A7W5TAR3-F1
#
_cell.length_a   1.000
_cell.length_b   1.000
_cell.length_c   1.000
_cell.angle_alpha   90.00
_cell.angle_beta   90.00
_cell.angle_gamma   90.00
#
_symmetry.space_group_name_H-M   'P 1'
#
loop_
_entity.id
_entity.type
_entity.pdbx_description
1 polymer ?
#
loop_
_entity_poly.entity_id
_entity_poly.type
_entity_poly.pdbx_seq_one_letter_code
_entity_poly.pdbx_strand_id
1 'polypeptide(L)' 'MHDATEAATTPKSDDELKELVSLARLVAYARENARDLNAEFSAYCLDLAFGALIQDLDRSGVSLSHESGQDGSLFGTRH' A
#
# COMPACT_ATOMS: atom_id res chain seq x y z
N MET A 1 -23.12 -10.09 -32.74
CA MET A 1 -22.73 -10.83 -31.53
C MET A 1 -21.26 -11.18 -31.64
N HIS A 2 -20.37 -10.35 -31.12
CA HIS A 2 -19.05 -10.74 -30.63
C HIS A 2 -18.77 -9.84 -29.44
N ASP A 3 -19.19 -10.36 -28.29
CA ASP A 3 -18.86 -9.90 -26.95
C ASP A 3 -17.44 -10.41 -26.65
N ALA A 4 -16.52 -9.47 -26.42
CA ALA A 4 -15.19 -9.73 -25.89
C ALA A 4 -14.68 -8.43 -25.29
N THR A 5 -15.15 -8.13 -24.08
CA THR A 5 -14.51 -7.13 -23.22
C THR A 5 -13.20 -7.76 -22.72
N GLU A 6 -12.18 -7.77 -23.57
CA GLU A 6 -10.81 -7.95 -23.11
C GLU A 6 -10.45 -6.68 -22.33
N ALA A 7 -10.65 -6.74 -21.01
CA ALA A 7 -9.99 -5.83 -20.10
C ALA A 7 -8.48 -6.13 -20.18
N ALA A 8 -7.83 -5.57 -21.21
CA ALA A 8 -6.40 -5.54 -21.32
C ALA A 8 -5.88 -4.79 -20.10
N THR A 9 -5.44 -5.53 -19.08
CA THR A 9 -4.71 -4.98 -17.95
C THR A 9 -3.35 -4.55 -18.48
N THR A 10 -3.28 -3.34 -19.03
CA THR A 10 -2.00 -2.71 -19.32
C THR A 10 -1.21 -2.66 -18.01
N PRO A 11 0.05 -3.12 -17.98
CA PRO A 11 0.88 -3.02 -16.79
C PRO A 11 0.94 -1.55 -16.37
N LYS A 12 0.65 -1.26 -15.08
CA LYS A 12 0.76 0.11 -14.55
C LYS A 12 2.18 0.61 -14.72
N SER A 13 2.32 1.88 -15.05
CA SER A 13 3.62 2.54 -15.10
C SER A 13 4.23 2.66 -13.70
N ASP A 14 5.56 2.80 -13.64
CA ASP A 14 6.28 2.98 -12.37
C ASP A 14 5.79 4.20 -11.58
N ASP A 15 5.35 5.26 -12.26
CA ASP A 15 4.83 6.45 -11.59
C ASP A 15 3.44 6.22 -10.99
N GLU A 16 2.55 5.52 -11.70
CA GLU A 16 1.26 5.08 -11.14
C GLU A 16 1.45 4.15 -9.93
N LEU A 17 2.45 3.28 -9.96
CA LEU A 17 2.79 2.42 -8.83
C LEU A 17 3.28 3.23 -7.63
N LYS A 18 4.15 4.23 -7.84
CA LYS A 18 4.60 5.14 -6.76
C LYS A 18 3.44 5.93 -6.17
N GLU A 19 2.53 6.42 -7.01
CA GLU A 19 1.34 7.14 -6.57
C GLU A 19 0.43 6.23 -5.74
N LEU A 20 0.23 4.98 -6.17
CA LEU A 20 -0.57 3.99 -5.46
C LEU A 20 0.02 3.64 -4.09
N VAL A 21 1.35 3.45 -4.02
CA VAL A 21 2.07 3.25 -2.75
C VAL A 21 1.94 4.50 -1.85
N SER A 22 2.07 5.69 -2.42
CA SER A 22 1.95 6.96 -1.68
C SER A 22 0.54 7.13 -1.11
N LEU A 23 -0.48 6.79 -1.89
CA LEU A 23 -1.87 6.81 -1.47
C LEU A 23 -2.15 5.79 -0.36
N ALA A 24 -1.64 4.56 -0.49
CA ALA A 24 -1.75 3.55 0.56
C ALA A 24 -1.16 4.06 1.88
N ARG A 25 0.06 4.63 1.85
CA ARG A 25 0.69 5.24 3.03
C ARG A 25 -0.16 6.35 3.64
N LEU A 26 -0.74 7.23 2.82
CA LEU A 26 -1.62 8.30 3.29
C LEU A 26 -2.88 7.75 3.97
N VAL A 27 -3.53 6.74 3.39
CA VAL A 27 -4.73 6.13 3.96
C VAL A 27 -4.40 5.41 5.27
N ALA A 28 -3.26 4.74 5.37
CA ALA A 28 -2.80 4.12 6.61
C ALA A 28 -2.62 5.16 7.74
N TYR A 29 -2.00 6.30 7.43
CA TYR A 29 -1.84 7.40 8.38
C TYR A 29 -3.19 8.00 8.79
N ALA A 30 -4.07 8.28 7.82
CA ALA A 30 -5.40 8.82 8.10
C ALA A 30 -6.24 7.87 8.96
N ARG A 31 -6.10 6.56 8.74
CA ARG A 31 -6.77 5.54 9.55
C ARG A 31 -6.31 5.58 11.00
N GLU A 32 -5.00 5.64 11.23
CA GLU A 32 -4.45 5.71 12.58
C GLU A 32 -4.92 6.99 13.28
N ASN A 33 -4.87 8.12 12.57
CA ASN A 33 -5.37 9.38 13.10
C ASN A 33 -6.89 9.33 13.41
N ALA A 34 -7.69 8.66 12.59
CA ALA A 34 -9.11 8.47 12.86
C ALA A 34 -9.36 7.60 14.11
N ARG A 35 -8.51 6.61 14.37
CA ARG A 35 -8.55 5.81 15.61
C ARG A 35 -8.18 6.66 16.83
N ASP A 36 -7.12 7.46 16.73
CA ASP A 36 -6.69 8.38 17.79
C ASP A 36 -7.76 9.42 18.14
N LEU A 37 -8.53 9.87 17.15
CA LEU A 37 -9.65 10.80 17.32
C LEU A 37 -10.97 10.13 17.71
N ASN A 38 -10.97 8.82 17.97
CA ASN A 38 -12.15 8.02 18.28
C ASN A 38 -13.27 8.13 17.21
N ALA A 39 -12.89 8.33 15.95
CA ALA A 39 -13.77 8.40 14.79
C ALA A 39 -13.93 7.01 14.15
N GLU A 40 -14.52 6.07 14.90
CA GLU A 40 -14.54 4.64 14.56
C GLU A 40 -15.12 4.34 13.17
N PHE A 41 -16.19 5.03 12.78
CA PHE A 41 -16.77 4.85 11.45
C PHE A 41 -15.84 5.31 10.33
N SER A 42 -15.14 6.44 10.53
CA SER A 42 -14.14 6.92 9.58
C SER A 42 -12.96 5.95 9.48
N ALA A 43 -12.48 5.43 10.62
CA ALA A 43 -11.42 4.42 10.66
C ALA A 43 -11.81 3.14 9.90
N TYR A 44 -13.05 2.67 10.07
CA TYR A 44 -13.58 1.53 9.34
C TYR A 44 -13.62 1.76 7.82
N CYS A 45 -14.13 2.92 7.37
CA CYS A 45 -14.14 3.27 5.94
C CYS A 45 -12.71 3.31 5.37
N LEU A 46 -11.74 3.84 6.13
CA LEU A 46 -10.34 3.89 5.75
C LEU A 46 -9.70 2.49 5.72
N ASP A 47 -10.09 1.58 6.62
CA ASP A 47 -9.67 0.17 6.57
C ASP A 47 -10.13 -0.53 5.28
N LEU A 48 -11.38 -0.30 4.85
CA LEU A 48 -11.89 -0.82 3.58
C LEU A 48 -11.12 -0.25 2.38
N ALA A 49 -10.90 1.06 2.36
CA ALA A 49 -10.15 1.72 1.30
C ALA A 49 -8.70 1.21 1.23
N PHE A 50 -8.05 1.08 2.38
CA PHE A 50 -6.70 0.54 2.47
C PHE A 50 -6.62 -0.91 1.95
N GLY A 51 -7.57 -1.77 2.33
CA GLY A 51 -7.64 -3.14 1.82
C GLY A 51 -7.82 -3.22 0.31
N ALA A 52 -8.56 -2.30 -0.31
CA ALA A 52 -8.67 -2.22 -1.76
C ALA A 52 -7.35 -1.78 -2.42
N LEU A 53 -6.63 -0.82 -1.82
CA LEU A 53 -5.33 -0.36 -2.32
C LEU A 53 -4.25 -1.45 -2.26
N ILE A 54 -4.23 -2.26 -1.19
CA ILE A 54 -3.28 -3.39 -1.08
C ILE A 54 -3.55 -4.44 -2.16
N GLN A 55 -4.82 -4.79 -2.39
CA GLN A 55 -5.18 -5.72 -3.48
C GLN A 55 -4.79 -5.17 -4.86
N ASP A 56 -4.88 -3.86 -5.06
CA ASP A 56 -4.51 -3.22 -6.31
C ASP A 56 -2.99 -3.20 -6.52
N LEU A 57 -2.20 -3.03 -5.45
CA LEU A 57 -0.74 -3.15 -5.47
C LEU A 57 -0.29 -4.58 -5.78
N ASP A 58 -0.90 -5.57 -5.12
CA ASP A 58 -0.61 -7.00 -5.34
C ASP A 58 -0.89 -7.39 -6.80
N ARG A 59 -2.01 -6.91 -7.37
CA ARG A 59 -2.35 -7.12 -8.79
C ARG A 59 -1.37 -6.45 -9.75
N SER A 60 -0.69 -5.39 -9.30
CA SER A 60 0.26 -4.64 -10.10
C SER A 60 1.67 -5.22 -10.04
N GLY A 61 1.88 -6.34 -9.33
CA GLY A 61 3.18 -7.00 -9.20
C GLY A 61 4.14 -6.31 -8.21
N VAL A 62 3.64 -5.31 -7.46
CA VAL A 62 4.39 -4.62 -6.41
C VAL A 62 4.05 -5.27 -5.08
N SER A 63 4.89 -6.20 -4.61
CA SER A 63 4.87 -6.57 -3.20
C SER A 63 5.44 -5.40 -2.40
N LEU A 64 4.58 -4.78 -1.58
CA LEU A 64 5.03 -3.95 -0.45
C LEU A 64 5.80 -4.86 0.50
N SER A 65 7.08 -5.09 0.22
CA SER A 65 7.97 -5.72 1.18
C SER A 65 7.97 -4.81 2.40
N HIS A 66 7.43 -5.31 3.50
CA HIS A 66 7.52 -4.68 4.80
C HIS A 66 9.01 -4.54 5.11
N GLU A 67 9.59 -3.38 4.79
CA GLU A 67 10.94 -2.98 5.13
C GLU A 67 10.99 -2.76 6.65
N SER A 68 10.96 -3.87 7.39
CA SER A 68 11.42 -3.92 8.76
C SER A 68 12.89 -3.51 8.74
N GLY A 69 13.18 -2.30 9.21
CA GLY A 69 14.55 -1.82 9.37
C GLY A 69 15.37 -2.80 10.21
N GLN A 70 16.23 -3.56 9.53
CA GLN A 70 17.34 -4.29 10.13
C GLN A 70 18.63 -3.90 9.40
N ASP A 71 19.07 -2.66 9.61
CA ASP A 71 20.48 -2.30 9.51
C ASP A 71 20.84 -1.53 10.78
N GLY A 72 21.35 -2.28 11.75
CA GLY A 72 21.69 -1.79 13.07
C GLY A 72 22.54 -2.81 13.79
N SER A 73 23.65 -3.25 13.17
CA SER A 73 24.71 -3.95 13.90
C SER A 73 26.09 -3.63 13.33
N LEU A 74 26.44 -2.35 13.39
CA LEU A 74 27.84 -1.93 13.54
C LEU A 74 28.29 -2.28 14.96
N PHE A 75 28.79 -3.48 15.19
CA PHE A 75 29.70 -3.76 16.30
C PHE A 75 31.05 -4.16 15.76
N GLY A 76 32.01 -3.26 15.98
CA GLY A 76 33.34 -3.30 15.43
C GLY A 76 34.14 -4.50 15.93
N THR A 77 34.77 -5.17 14.98
CA THR A 77 35.88 -6.08 15.28
C THR A 77 37.14 -5.22 15.41
N ARG A 78 37.58 -4.99 16.64
CA ARG A 78 38.87 -4.38 16.95
C ARG A 78 39.80 -5.52 17.38
N HIS A 79 40.77 -5.85 16.53
CA HIS A 79 41.91 -6.72 16.84
C HIS A 79 43.17 -5.85 16.93
#